data_AF-A0A0L0WAF5-F1
#
_entry.id   AF-A0A0L0WAF5-F1
#
_cell.length_a   1.000
_cell.length_b   1.000
_cell.length_c   1.000
_cell.angle_alpha   90.00
_cell.angle_beta   90.00
_cell.angle_gamma   90.00
#
_symmetry.space_group_name_H-M   'P 1'
#
loop_
_entity.id
_entity.type
_entity.pdbx_description
1 polymer ?
#
loop_
_entity_poly.entity_id
_entity_poly.type
_entity_poly.pdbx_seq_one_letter_code
_entity_poly.pdbx_strand_id
1 'polypeptide(L)'
;MSAKTIGFTDIPDHSTFCIRLKEIKGTVFYQIYKMFVLLLSPDVRISSIDSIALCSSRFDSQARSGKSTRSGWYKGYRLHLVSSVDLVPLALSFTTSNVYDSNCKQLIEQLYNYDIFIRLKLTVQLKMNIE
;
A
#
# COMPACT_ATOMS: atom_id res chain seq x y z
N MET A 1 -2.50 -19.83 -23.69
CA MET A 1 -2.00 -21.19 -23.38
C MET A 1 -2.83 -21.76 -22.26
N SER A 2 -3.42 -22.94 -22.43
CA SER A 2 -4.28 -23.57 -21.42
C SER A 2 -3.40 -24.18 -20.32
N ALA A 3 -3.73 -23.95 -19.04
CA ALA A 3 -2.96 -24.47 -17.90
C ALA A 3 -2.92 -26.01 -17.83
N LYS A 4 -3.78 -26.71 -18.59
CA LYS A 4 -3.69 -28.16 -18.82
C LYS A 4 -2.42 -28.58 -19.56
N THR A 5 -1.89 -27.73 -20.43
CA THR A 5 -0.71 -28.05 -21.26
C THR A 5 0.59 -28.11 -20.43
N ILE A 6 0.58 -27.53 -19.23
CA ILE A 6 1.71 -27.52 -18.27
C ILE A 6 1.48 -28.46 -17.08
N GLY A 7 0.53 -29.39 -17.16
CA GLY A 7 0.34 -30.46 -16.16
C GLY A 7 -0.54 -30.13 -14.96
N PHE A 8 -1.19 -28.96 -14.92
CA PHE A 8 -2.18 -28.67 -13.88
C PHE A 8 -3.52 -29.31 -14.23
N THR A 9 -3.86 -30.41 -13.56
CA THR A 9 -5.11 -31.16 -13.73
C THR A 9 -6.24 -30.60 -12.87
N ASP A 10 -5.93 -30.10 -11.68
CA ASP A 10 -6.85 -29.41 -10.78
C ASP A 10 -6.45 -27.94 -10.66
N ILE A 11 -6.99 -27.12 -11.57
CA ILE A 11 -6.83 -25.68 -11.50
C ILE A 11 -7.99 -25.16 -10.66
N PRO A 12 -7.74 -24.54 -9.48
CA PRO A 12 -8.81 -23.95 -8.71
C PRO A 12 -9.54 -22.92 -9.57
N ASP A 13 -10.86 -22.86 -9.42
CA ASP A 13 -11.70 -21.87 -10.07
C ASP A 13 -11.08 -20.46 -9.88
N HIS A 14 -11.22 -19.58 -10.87
CA HIS A 14 -10.66 -18.23 -10.84
C HIS A 14 -11.01 -17.47 -9.55
N SER A 15 -12.25 -17.59 -9.03
CA SER A 15 -12.60 -16.97 -7.74
C SER A 15 -11.83 -17.58 -6.58
N THR A 16 -11.73 -18.91 -6.51
CA THR A 16 -10.97 -19.64 -5.49
C THR A 16 -9.48 -19.28 -5.53
N PHE A 17 -8.88 -19.23 -6.72
CA PHE A 17 -7.51 -18.76 -6.92
C PHE A 17 -7.34 -17.32 -6.45
N CYS A 18 -8.24 -16.40 -6.83
CA CYS A 18 -8.18 -15.00 -6.39
C CYS A 18 -8.34 -14.83 -4.88
N ILE A 19 -9.17 -15.65 -4.21
CA ILE A 19 -9.35 -15.63 -2.75
C ILE A 19 -8.05 -16.10 -2.07
N ARG A 20 -7.50 -17.24 -2.51
CA ARG A 20 -6.24 -17.77 -1.96
C ARG A 20 -5.06 -16.84 -2.23
N LEU A 21 -5.02 -16.21 -3.40
CA LEU A 21 -3.97 -15.25 -3.75
C LEU A 21 -4.12 -13.94 -2.97
N LYS A 22 -5.35 -13.55 -2.58
CA LYS A 22 -5.60 -12.46 -1.62
C LYS A 22 -5.13 -12.82 -0.20
N GLU A 23 -5.38 -14.04 0.27
CA GLU A 23 -4.87 -14.53 1.56
C GLU A 23 -3.34 -14.56 1.58
N ILE A 24 -2.71 -15.12 0.54
CA ILE A 24 -1.25 -15.18 0.39
C ILE A 24 -0.64 -13.77 0.27
N LYS A 25 -1.30 -12.86 -0.46
CA LYS A 25 -0.93 -11.43 -0.49
C LYS A 25 -1.03 -10.76 0.88
N GLY A 26 -1.92 -11.21 1.76
CA GLY A 26 -2.08 -10.62 3.08
C GLY A 26 -0.99 -11.04 4.06
N THR A 27 -0.56 -12.29 4.04
CA THR A 27 0.39 -12.84 5.03
C THR A 27 1.80 -13.00 4.47
N VAL A 28 1.96 -13.67 3.34
CA VAL A 28 3.28 -14.02 2.78
C VAL A 28 3.97 -12.78 2.20
N PHE A 29 3.24 -11.94 1.46
CA PHE A 29 3.83 -10.72 0.89
C PHE A 29 4.39 -9.80 1.98
N TYR A 30 3.63 -9.56 3.06
CA TYR A 30 4.08 -8.68 4.14
C TYR A 30 5.24 -9.27 4.94
N GLN A 31 5.32 -10.60 5.08
CA GLN A 31 6.47 -11.27 5.70
C GLN A 31 7.73 -11.11 4.85
N ILE A 32 7.64 -11.39 3.55
CA ILE A 32 8.76 -11.22 2.61
C ILE A 32 9.19 -9.76 2.56
N TYR A 33 8.24 -8.84 2.46
CA TYR A 33 8.48 -7.40 2.50
C TYR A 33 9.25 -6.99 3.76
N LYS A 34 8.82 -7.41 4.95
CA LYS A 34 9.53 -7.11 6.20
C LYS A 34 10.93 -7.69 6.21
N MET A 35 11.12 -8.89 5.67
CA MET A 35 12.44 -9.51 5.55
C MET A 35 13.37 -8.67 4.67
N PHE A 36 12.87 -8.14 3.54
CA PHE A 36 13.65 -7.24 2.69
C PHE A 36 14.00 -5.93 3.39
N VAL A 37 13.06 -5.33 4.12
CA VAL A 37 13.36 -4.09 4.87
C VAL A 37 14.44 -4.34 5.93
N LEU A 38 14.38 -5.46 6.65
CA LEU A 38 15.41 -5.84 7.62
C LEU A 38 16.77 -6.10 6.97
N LEU A 39 16.79 -6.78 5.82
CA LEU A 39 18.02 -7.08 5.08
C LEU A 39 18.68 -5.81 4.54
N LEU A 40 17.88 -4.89 4.02
CA LEU A 40 18.36 -3.62 3.48
C LEU A 40 18.80 -2.64 4.57
N SER A 41 18.26 -2.78 5.79
CA SER A 41 18.55 -1.93 6.95
C SER A 41 18.64 -0.44 6.58
N PRO A 42 17.58 0.14 5.97
CA PRO A 42 17.64 1.50 5.44
C PRO A 42 17.81 2.55 6.54
N ASP A 43 18.37 3.71 6.20
CA ASP A 43 18.36 4.86 7.10
C ASP A 43 16.94 5.42 7.23
N VAL A 44 16.37 5.20 8.40
CA VAL A 44 15.00 5.60 8.72
C VAL A 44 14.91 6.98 9.40
N ARG A 45 16.02 7.70 9.60
CA ARG A 45 16.00 9.02 10.27
C ARG A 45 15.21 10.07 9.49
N ILE A 46 15.16 9.94 8.17
CA ILE A 46 14.36 10.78 7.29
C ILE A 46 13.47 9.85 6.48
N SER A 47 12.16 10.07 6.58
CA SER A 47 11.17 9.37 5.78
C SER A 47 10.27 10.37 5.07
N SER A 48 9.72 9.93 3.94
CA SER A 48 8.74 10.68 3.16
C SER A 48 7.42 9.91 3.13
N ILE A 49 6.31 10.65 3.12
CA ILE A 49 4.97 10.10 2.88
C ILE A 49 4.50 10.67 1.57
N ASP A 50 4.03 9.80 0.69
CA ASP A 50 3.32 10.23 -0.50
C ASP A 50 2.21 9.22 -0.84
N SER A 51 1.26 9.65 -1.66
CA SER A 51 0.25 8.77 -2.22
C SER A 51 0.12 8.88 -3.73
N ILE A 52 -0.01 7.73 -4.37
CA ILE A 52 -0.22 7.65 -5.80
C ILE A 52 -1.67 7.29 -6.12
N ALA A 53 -2.24 8.04 -7.07
CA ALA A 53 -3.57 7.80 -7.58
C ALA A 53 -3.61 6.54 -8.46
N LEU A 54 -4.49 5.60 -8.11
CA LEU A 54 -4.71 4.37 -8.86
C LEU A 54 -6.11 4.40 -9.46
N CYS A 55 -6.19 4.68 -10.75
CA CYS A 55 -7.47 4.74 -11.45
C CYS A 55 -8.07 3.33 -11.58
N SER A 56 -9.35 3.18 -11.21
CA SER A 56 -10.06 1.91 -11.38
C SER A 56 -10.89 1.90 -12.66
N SER A 57 -11.27 0.70 -13.09
CA SER A 57 -12.19 0.52 -14.21
C SER A 57 -13.60 1.05 -13.88
N ARG A 58 -14.38 1.34 -14.92
CA ARG A 58 -15.74 1.90 -14.75
C ARG A 58 -16.69 0.99 -13.94
N PHE A 59 -16.45 -0.32 -13.94
CA PHE A 59 -17.33 -1.32 -13.33
C PHE A 59 -16.96 -1.70 -11.89
N ASP A 60 -15.96 -1.03 -11.31
CA ASP A 60 -15.61 -1.25 -9.92
C ASP A 60 -16.58 -0.48 -9.00
N SER A 61 -17.39 -1.24 -8.26
CA SER A 61 -18.37 -0.72 -7.31
C SER A 61 -17.75 -0.28 -5.98
N GLN A 62 -16.56 -0.78 -5.65
CA GLN A 62 -15.82 -0.44 -4.44
C GLN A 62 -14.99 0.84 -4.62
N ALA A 63 -14.57 1.15 -5.85
CA ALA A 63 -13.87 2.39 -6.15
C ALA A 63 -14.72 3.64 -5.83
N ARG A 64 -14.07 4.65 -5.25
CA ARG A 64 -14.68 5.96 -4.93
C ARG A 64 -14.06 7.07 -5.74
N SER A 65 -14.68 8.24 -5.75
CA SER A 65 -14.15 9.44 -6.42
C SER A 65 -13.31 10.27 -5.46
N GLY A 66 -12.17 10.76 -5.93
CA GLY A 66 -11.23 11.57 -5.15
C GLY A 66 -10.42 12.49 -6.04
N LYS A 67 -9.72 13.46 -5.44
CA LYS A 67 -8.99 14.51 -6.17
C LYS A 67 -7.49 14.30 -6.10
N SER A 68 -6.86 14.01 -7.23
CA SER A 68 -5.39 14.01 -7.39
C SER A 68 -4.94 15.38 -7.90
N THR A 69 -3.77 15.82 -7.46
CA THR A 69 -3.08 17.00 -8.00
C THR A 69 -2.78 16.87 -9.48
N ARG A 70 -2.35 15.68 -9.93
CA ARG A 70 -1.96 15.44 -11.33
C ARG A 70 -3.13 15.09 -12.24
N SER A 71 -4.07 14.28 -11.75
CA SER A 71 -5.16 13.73 -12.57
C SER A 71 -6.51 14.42 -12.36
N GLY A 72 -6.59 15.42 -11.48
CA GLY A 72 -7.85 16.02 -11.08
C GLY A 72 -8.77 15.02 -10.40
N TRP A 73 -10.07 15.10 -10.66
CA TRP A 73 -11.05 14.14 -10.14
C TRP A 73 -10.97 12.80 -10.86
N TYR A 74 -10.82 11.72 -10.11
CA TYR A 74 -10.77 10.36 -10.65
C TYR A 74 -11.54 9.39 -9.76
N LYS A 75 -12.03 8.30 -10.34
CA LYS A 75 -12.64 7.18 -9.61
C LYS A 75 -11.62 6.05 -9.47
N GLY A 76 -11.36 5.60 -8.25
CA GLY A 76 -10.37 4.57 -7.98
C GLY A 76 -9.92 4.52 -6.53
N TYR A 77 -8.62 4.27 -6.37
CA TYR A 77 -7.94 4.02 -5.12
C TYR A 77 -6.73 4.93 -4.94
N ARG A 78 -6.10 4.83 -3.77
CA ARG A 78 -4.78 5.39 -3.47
C ARG A 78 -3.92 4.32 -2.84
N LEU A 79 -2.66 4.32 -3.24
CA LEU A 79 -1.61 3.66 -2.50
C LEU A 79 -0.85 4.73 -1.74
N HIS A 80 -0.94 4.69 -0.42
CA HIS A 80 -0.14 5.52 0.46
C HIS A 80 1.13 4.76 0.81
N LEU A 81 2.27 5.43 0.71
CA LEU A 81 3.57 4.85 0.96
C LEU A 81 4.37 5.75 1.91
N VAL A 82 5.01 5.11 2.87
CA VAL A 82 6.09 5.72 3.66
C VAL A 82 7.38 5.08 3.23
N SER A 83 8.35 5.87 2.78
CA SER A 83 9.66 5.39 2.35
C SER A 83 10.79 6.00 3.18
N SER A 84 11.90 5.28 3.30
CA SER A 84 13.18 5.82 3.79
C SER A 84 13.84 6.74 2.76
N VAL A 85 14.94 7.37 3.14
CA VAL A 85 15.83 8.12 2.22
C VAL A 85 16.36 7.22 1.11
N ASP A 86 16.67 5.98 1.45
CA ASP A 86 17.19 4.97 0.52
C ASP A 86 16.10 4.41 -0.42
N LEU A 87 14.93 5.04 -0.46
CA LEU A 87 13.76 4.64 -1.25
C LEU A 87 13.21 3.25 -0.88
N VAL A 88 13.52 2.77 0.32
CA VAL A 88 12.99 1.50 0.81
C VAL A 88 11.60 1.77 1.41
N PRO A 89 10.55 1.07 0.94
CA PRO A 89 9.23 1.21 1.53
C PRO A 89 9.24 0.67 2.97
N LEU A 90 8.78 1.49 3.91
CA LEU A 90 8.72 1.20 5.36
C LEU A 90 7.30 0.87 5.82
N ALA A 91 6.29 1.53 5.25
CA ALA A 91 4.88 1.18 5.43
C ALA A 91 4.08 1.45 4.16
N LEU A 92 2.99 0.69 3.97
CA LEU A 92 2.10 0.85 2.81
C LEU A 92 0.65 0.62 3.21
N SER A 93 -0.26 1.40 2.65
CA SER A 93 -1.70 1.23 2.86
C SER A 93 -2.46 1.51 1.58
N PHE A 94 -3.48 0.70 1.32
CA PHE A 94 -4.32 0.81 0.14
C PHE A 94 -5.72 1.22 0.56
N THR A 95 -6.20 2.32 0.01
CA THR A 95 -7.50 2.92 0.39
C THR A 95 -8.26 3.34 -0.87
N THR A 96 -9.53 3.69 -0.71
CA THR A 96 -10.30 4.33 -1.77
C THR A 96 -9.83 5.77 -2.00
N SER A 97 -9.98 6.29 -3.21
CA SER A 97 -9.39 7.58 -3.61
C SER A 97 -9.82 8.81 -2.80
N ASN A 98 -10.92 8.72 -2.05
CA ASN A 98 -11.44 9.77 -1.19
C ASN A 98 -10.73 9.84 0.17
N VAL A 99 -9.77 8.95 0.45
CA VAL A 99 -8.98 8.96 1.69
C VAL A 99 -7.69 9.74 1.46
N TYR A 100 -7.45 10.74 2.30
CA TYR A 100 -6.21 11.53 2.31
C TYR A 100 -5.15 10.89 3.18
N ASP A 101 -3.89 11.21 2.90
CA ASP A 101 -2.72 10.71 3.63
C ASP A 101 -2.84 11.01 5.13
N SER A 102 -3.31 12.22 5.46
CA SER A 102 -3.61 12.68 6.83
C SER A 102 -4.53 11.76 7.62
N ASN A 103 -5.40 10.99 6.95
CA ASN A 103 -6.36 10.09 7.57
C ASN A 103 -5.91 8.61 7.57
N CYS A 104 -4.71 8.31 7.09
CA CYS A 104 -4.22 6.94 6.94
C CYS A 104 -3.53 6.41 8.21
N LYS A 105 -4.30 6.22 9.30
CA LYS A 105 -3.80 5.75 10.61
C LYS A 105 -3.01 4.43 10.53
N GLN A 106 -3.40 3.55 9.61
CA GLN A 106 -2.80 2.23 9.44
C GLN A 106 -1.31 2.29 9.06
N LEU A 107 -0.86 3.39 8.41
CA LEU A 107 0.57 3.60 8.14
C LEU A 107 1.36 3.81 9.44
N ILE A 108 0.81 4.58 10.37
CA ILE A 108 1.46 4.86 11.66
C ILE A 108 1.56 3.57 12.48
N GLU A 109 0.50 2.75 12.48
CA GLU A 109 0.48 1.46 13.17
C GLU A 109 1.54 0.50 12.62
N GLN A 110 1.71 0.43 11.29
CA GLN A 110 2.74 -0.41 10.68
C GLN A 110 4.17 0.03 11.06
N LEU A 111 4.35 1.31 11.37
CA LEU A 111 5.62 1.89 11.78
C LEU A 111 5.90 1.75 13.29
N TYR A 112 4.99 1.14 14.06
CA TYR A 112 5.11 1.07 15.53
C TYR A 112 6.41 0.40 16.01
N ASN A 113 6.90 -0.58 15.24
CA ASN A 113 8.11 -1.33 15.55
C ASN A 113 9.40 -0.64 15.08
N TYR A 114 9.29 0.52 14.43
CA TYR A 114 10.44 1.32 14.04
C TYR A 114 10.71 2.44 15.04
N ASP A 115 11.85 3.10 14.87
CA ASP A 115 12.33 4.16 15.76
C ASP A 115 11.25 5.24 16.05
N ILE A 116 11.22 5.71 17.30
CA ILE A 116 10.32 6.78 17.76
C ILE A 116 10.44 8.07 16.94
N PHE A 117 11.62 8.37 16.38
CA PHE A 117 11.82 9.55 15.55
C PHE A 117 10.99 9.54 14.26
N ILE A 118 10.77 8.37 13.66
CA ILE A 118 9.88 8.22 12.50
C ILE A 118 8.45 8.59 12.88
N ARG A 119 7.99 8.07 14.03
CA ARG A 119 6.63 8.29 14.52
C ARG A 119 6.36 9.77 14.80
N LEU A 120 7.30 10.47 15.44
CA LEU A 120 7.16 11.89 15.74
C LEU A 120 7.04 12.72 14.47
N LYS A 121 7.90 12.45 13.48
CA LYS A 121 7.95 13.22 12.23
C LYS A 121 6.72 13.01 11.36
N LEU A 122 6.27 11.77 11.18
CA LEU A 122 5.03 11.48 10.45
C LEU A 122 3.82 12.13 11.11
N THR A 123 3.75 12.13 12.44
CA THR A 123 2.64 12.76 13.17
C THR A 123 2.59 14.27 12.94
N VAL A 124 3.75 14.94 12.89
CA VAL A 124 3.84 16.37 12.55
C VAL A 124 3.44 16.60 11.10
N GLN A 125 3.95 15.80 10.16
CA GLN A 125 3.68 15.98 8.73
C GLN A 125 2.20 15.73 8.37
N LEU A 126 1.55 14.75 9.01
CA LEU A 126 0.12 14.50 8.86
C LEU A 126 -0.75 15.61 9.46
N LYS A 127 -0.27 16.32 10.49
CA LYS A 127 -0.95 17.49 11.07
C LYS A 127 -0.77 18.77 10.24
N MET A 128 0.39 18.98 9.62
CA MET A 128 0.64 20.16 8.79
C MET A 128 -0.09 20.14 7.43
N ASN A 129 -0.52 18.97 6.95
CA ASN A 129 -1.34 18.85 5.73
C ASN A 129 -2.84 19.15 5.94
N ILE A 130 -3.21 19.81 7.05
CA ILE A 130 -4.59 20.18 7.41
C ILE A 130 -4.84 21.70 7.27
N GLU A 131 -3.81 22.50 6.96
CA GLU A 131 -3.92 23.94 6.65
C GLU A 131 -3.86 24.19 5.13
#